data_AF-A0A2L0I8X6-F1
#
_entry.id   AF-A0A2L0I8X6-F1
#
_cell.length_a   1.000
_cell.length_b   1.000
_cell.length_c   1.000
_cell.angle_alpha   90.00
_cell.angle_beta   90.00
_cell.angle_gamma   90.00
#
_symmetry.space_group_name_H-M   'P 1'
#
loop_
_entity.id
_entity.type
_entity.pdbx_description
1 polymer ?
#
loop_
_entity_poly.entity_id
_entity_poly.type
_entity_poly.pdbx_seq_one_letter_code
_entity_poly.pdbx_strand_id
1 'polypeptide(L)'
;MANLPFVCLPEATQYYSATQITHRGKTRFNIKTTMRNPEEKRFFYSKRPIESILLYHYKTPLSSVFPVRLVNHKLTQINLGFLNETNAENSTVNTHPTYRNRPCFSFQYHNPGDALEGWTIQLPKLVLARDLFFSHPYLLRAALFSERYTTDVLIDRNDAKAFHIFVAPNRKITAKDLKDPVFLKKLALILLHPELNQSFLSIYEKTIKNQAQSKAYDFDMDAPILKNIELDVDGCIYSDSKIFRIERINSFGNLETGIHKPVKFHFLSQKSFGQAKDILDKNQHTKKQTSQDKSKFDDEANADIDQEITQLKNIVGEIYTIEDLQISLNTSCSEINITRRNTSREALHEDQPFAGGEGEDEGTLPGFSIEAENNFTSSTYQDLSKMLKKIEGKGYKVKQIHNKSFIKYGRFRGHKLTNGQNRRFYVNLILDREDNELFYLCEIDTSDGKKNISTLLIPYDVNANKIFLNKTLESFKIAILSQSLSWPKDFINKVCNIQSYIMINHISKKDHVVSNTYHADWAQRILEKWKSIYDSP
;
A
#
# COMPACT_ATOMS: atom_id res chain seq x y z
N MET A 1 -0.86 -10.60 8.11
CA MET A 1 -0.45 -10.05 6.81
C MET A 1 -0.02 -8.58 6.84
N ALA A 2 -0.13 -7.87 7.97
CA ALA A 2 0.18 -6.44 8.04
C ALA A 2 1.62 -6.06 7.60
N ASN A 3 2.52 -7.05 7.53
CA ASN A 3 3.95 -6.88 7.29
C ASN A 3 4.41 -7.40 5.91
N LEU A 4 3.52 -7.92 5.06
CA LEU A 4 3.92 -8.40 3.73
C LEU A 4 3.91 -7.26 2.69
N PRO A 5 5.03 -6.98 2.00
CA PRO A 5 5.09 -5.99 0.92
C PRO A 5 4.10 -6.29 -0.22
N PHE A 6 3.73 -5.26 -1.01
CA PHE A 6 2.79 -5.43 -2.13
C PHE A 6 3.36 -6.33 -3.23
N VAL A 7 4.64 -6.18 -3.56
CA VAL A 7 5.35 -7.00 -4.55
C VAL A 7 5.37 -8.50 -4.23
N CYS A 8 5.13 -8.87 -2.96
CA CYS A 8 5.06 -10.26 -2.57
C CYS A 8 3.75 -10.93 -2.99
N LEU A 9 2.76 -10.16 -3.43
CA LEU A 9 1.51 -10.73 -3.89
C LEU A 9 1.65 -11.23 -5.33
N PRO A 10 0.96 -12.33 -5.71
CA PRO A 10 0.82 -12.71 -7.10
C PRO A 10 0.39 -11.51 -7.93
N GLU A 11 0.99 -11.28 -9.10
CA GLU A 11 0.65 -10.12 -9.95
C GLU A 11 -0.84 -10.05 -10.31
N ALA A 12 -1.47 -11.22 -10.43
CA ALA A 12 -2.89 -11.32 -10.71
C ALA A 12 -3.79 -11.03 -9.49
N THR A 13 -3.23 -10.73 -8.31
CA THR A 13 -4.00 -10.51 -7.08
C THR A 13 -4.99 -9.36 -7.25
N GLN A 14 -6.27 -9.66 -7.05
CA GLN A 14 -7.36 -8.72 -7.17
C GLN A 14 -7.78 -8.20 -5.79
N TYR A 15 -8.02 -6.90 -5.68
CA TYR A 15 -8.50 -6.24 -4.46
C TYR A 15 -10.03 -6.25 -4.45
N TYR A 16 -10.63 -6.90 -3.45
CA TYR A 16 -12.08 -7.08 -3.39
C TYR A 16 -12.72 -6.12 -2.43
N SER A 17 -12.28 -6.05 -1.17
CA SER A 17 -13.08 -5.33 -0.18
C SER A 17 -12.29 -4.57 0.87
N ALA A 18 -12.60 -3.30 1.08
CA ALA A 18 -12.02 -2.45 2.14
C ALA A 18 -13.10 -2.13 3.20
N THR A 19 -12.85 -2.43 4.47
CA THR A 19 -13.87 -2.30 5.53
C THR A 19 -13.40 -1.35 6.63
N GLN A 20 -12.84 -1.91 7.70
CA GLN A 20 -12.47 -1.18 8.90
C GLN A 20 -11.09 -0.54 8.78
N ILE A 21 -11.03 0.72 9.18
CA ILE A 21 -9.80 1.48 9.35
C ILE A 21 -9.27 1.23 10.77
N THR A 22 -7.96 1.07 10.88
CA THR A 22 -7.25 0.78 12.13
C THR A 22 -5.93 1.52 12.14
N HIS A 23 -5.38 1.75 13.33
CA HIS A 23 -4.11 2.46 13.47
C HIS A 23 -2.89 1.63 12.99
N ARG A 24 -1.85 2.34 12.54
CA ARG A 24 -0.51 1.86 12.19
C ARG A 24 0.56 2.77 12.79
N GLY A 25 0.64 2.86 14.11
CA GLY A 25 1.51 3.85 14.75
C GLY A 25 0.95 5.26 14.59
N LYS A 26 1.51 6.25 15.30
CA LYS A 26 0.86 7.54 15.63
C LYS A 26 0.16 8.24 14.46
N THR A 27 0.74 8.22 13.27
CA THR A 27 0.34 9.03 12.11
C THR A 27 0.00 8.21 10.87
N ARG A 28 -0.35 6.92 10.99
CA ARG A 28 -0.69 6.10 9.81
C ARG A 28 -1.90 5.20 10.07
N PHE A 29 -2.63 4.91 8.98
CA PHE A 29 -3.78 4.03 9.01
C PHE A 29 -3.56 2.80 8.15
N ASN A 30 -4.19 1.72 8.59
CA ASN A 30 -4.38 0.51 7.84
C ASN A 30 -5.87 0.31 7.60
N ILE A 31 -6.22 -0.35 6.51
CA ILE A 31 -7.56 -0.84 6.21
C ILE A 31 -7.56 -2.37 6.14
N LYS A 32 -8.62 -2.97 6.67
CA LYS A 32 -8.88 -4.39 6.50
C LYS A 32 -9.36 -4.65 5.08
N THR A 33 -8.51 -5.34 4.32
CA THR A 33 -8.65 -5.62 2.90
C THR A 33 -8.85 -7.11 2.64
N THR A 34 -9.85 -7.47 1.85
CA THR A 34 -10.01 -8.81 1.27
C THR A 34 -9.40 -8.80 -0.12
N MET A 35 -8.53 -9.76 -0.40
CA MET A 35 -7.86 -9.95 -1.69
C MET A 35 -8.23 -11.32 -2.26
N ARG A 36 -8.08 -11.49 -3.58
CA ARG A 36 -8.28 -12.77 -4.26
C ARG A 36 -7.07 -13.12 -5.11
N ASN A 37 -6.65 -14.37 -5.01
CA ASN A 37 -5.79 -14.98 -6.01
C ASN A 37 -6.69 -15.55 -7.13
N PRO A 38 -6.70 -15.00 -8.36
CA PRO A 38 -7.59 -15.45 -9.41
C PRO A 38 -7.23 -16.84 -9.94
N GLU A 39 -5.94 -17.23 -9.92
CA GLU A 39 -5.48 -18.54 -10.36
C GLU A 39 -6.03 -19.64 -9.45
N GLU A 40 -6.00 -19.40 -8.14
CA GLU A 40 -6.52 -20.32 -7.12
C GLU A 40 -8.00 -20.08 -6.80
N LYS A 41 -8.61 -19.06 -7.41
CA LYS A 41 -9.98 -18.57 -7.15
C LYS A 41 -10.27 -18.34 -5.64
N ARG A 42 -9.23 -18.09 -4.82
CA ARG A 42 -9.32 -18.04 -3.35
C ARG A 42 -9.26 -16.62 -2.81
N PHE A 43 -10.02 -16.37 -1.74
CA PHE A 43 -9.99 -15.12 -0.98
C PHE A 43 -9.10 -15.21 0.27
N PHE A 44 -8.45 -14.10 0.60
CA PHE A 44 -7.65 -13.99 1.82
C PHE A 44 -7.70 -12.58 2.40
N TYR A 45 -7.66 -12.51 3.72
CA TYR A 45 -7.75 -11.26 4.46
C TYR A 45 -6.37 -10.70 4.77
N SER A 46 -6.24 -9.39 4.60
CA SER A 46 -5.03 -8.65 4.90
C SER A 46 -5.34 -7.32 5.57
N LYS A 47 -4.35 -6.83 6.33
CA LYS A 47 -4.33 -5.48 6.87
C LYS A 47 -3.37 -4.71 6.00
N ARG A 48 -3.85 -3.72 5.25
CA ARG A 48 -3.06 -2.97 4.26
C ARG A 48 -2.97 -1.50 4.64
N PRO A 49 -1.94 -0.76 4.23
CA PRO A 49 -1.96 0.71 4.31
C PRO A 49 -3.26 1.26 3.70
N ILE A 50 -3.83 2.31 4.29
CA ILE A 50 -5.10 2.88 3.82
C ILE A 50 -5.02 3.31 2.36
N GLU A 51 -3.84 3.73 1.89
CA GLU A 51 -3.58 4.10 0.49
C GLU A 51 -3.83 2.95 -0.50
N SER A 52 -3.89 1.70 -0.02
CA SER A 52 -4.30 0.57 -0.85
C SER A 52 -5.73 0.68 -1.39
N ILE A 53 -6.57 1.60 -0.88
CA ILE A 53 -7.88 1.91 -1.49
C ILE A 53 -7.78 2.44 -2.92
N LEU A 54 -6.60 2.95 -3.29
CA LEU A 54 -6.29 3.41 -4.65
C LEU A 54 -5.99 2.26 -5.62
N LEU A 55 -5.76 1.05 -5.10
CA LEU A 55 -5.42 -0.15 -5.88
C LEU A 55 -6.62 -0.98 -6.31
N TYR A 56 -7.82 -0.59 -5.91
CA TYR A 56 -9.00 -1.36 -6.26
C TYR A 56 -9.25 -1.22 -7.75
N HIS A 57 -8.87 -2.27 -8.48
CA HIS A 57 -9.18 -2.42 -9.90
C HIS A 57 -10.68 -2.15 -10.08
N TYR A 58 -11.06 -1.48 -11.19
CA TYR A 58 -12.47 -1.29 -11.60
C TYR A 58 -13.14 -2.64 -11.58
N LYS A 59 -13.12 -3.52 -12.58
CA LYS A 59 -13.05 -5.00 -12.35
C LYS A 59 -14.05 -5.65 -11.34
N THR A 60 -13.74 -5.59 -10.05
CA THR A 60 -14.40 -6.27 -8.92
C THR A 60 -15.22 -5.34 -8.00
N PRO A 61 -16.35 -5.78 -7.43
CA PRO A 61 -17.14 -4.99 -6.46
C PRO A 61 -16.34 -4.74 -5.18
N LEU A 62 -16.46 -3.55 -4.59
CA LEU A 62 -15.79 -3.19 -3.34
C LEU A 62 -16.40 -3.88 -2.11
N SER A 63 -17.68 -4.25 -2.15
CA SER A 63 -18.42 -4.72 -0.98
C SER A 63 -18.52 -6.27 -0.88
N SER A 64 -18.36 -6.99 -1.99
CA SER A 64 -18.57 -8.43 -2.04
C SER A 64 -17.28 -9.22 -1.78
N VAL A 65 -17.38 -10.38 -1.09
CA VAL A 65 -16.28 -11.36 -1.10
C VAL A 65 -16.25 -12.05 -2.45
N PHE A 66 -17.38 -12.41 -3.04
CA PHE A 66 -17.39 -13.12 -4.32
C PHE A 66 -17.50 -12.16 -5.50
N PRO A 67 -16.98 -12.54 -6.69
CA PRO A 67 -17.11 -11.72 -7.88
C PRO A 67 -18.60 -11.63 -8.24
N VAL A 68 -19.10 -10.41 -8.33
CA VAL A 68 -20.46 -10.14 -8.82
C VAL A 68 -20.31 -9.34 -10.10
N ARG A 69 -21.15 -9.66 -11.10
CA ARG A 69 -21.23 -8.85 -12.31
C ARG A 69 -21.73 -7.47 -11.91
N LEU A 70 -20.97 -6.44 -12.27
CA LEU A 70 -21.47 -5.08 -12.16
C LEU A 70 -22.23 -4.70 -13.42
N VAL A 71 -23.31 -3.95 -13.22
CA VAL A 71 -24.11 -3.35 -14.26
C VAL A 71 -23.79 -1.87 -14.27
N ASN A 72 -23.49 -1.35 -15.46
CA ASN A 72 -23.28 0.07 -15.68
C ASN A 72 -24.63 0.78 -15.75
N HIS A 73 -24.72 1.97 -15.17
CA HIS A 73 -25.89 2.83 -15.26
C HIS A 73 -25.45 4.29 -15.22
N LYS A 74 -26.13 5.14 -16.00
CA LYS A 74 -26.01 6.58 -15.86
C LYS A 74 -27.16 7.08 -14.98
N LEU A 75 -26.84 7.67 -13.84
CA LEU A 75 -27.81 8.32 -12.96
C LEU A 75 -27.75 9.82 -13.20
N THR A 76 -28.88 10.50 -13.39
CA THR A 76 -28.91 11.95 -13.64
C THR A 76 -29.74 12.67 -12.58
N GLN A 77 -29.63 14.00 -12.55
CA GLN A 77 -30.39 14.85 -11.62
C GLN A 77 -30.16 14.53 -10.13
N ILE A 78 -28.99 14.01 -9.79
CA ILE A 78 -28.66 13.63 -8.41
C ILE A 78 -28.34 14.88 -7.59
N ASN A 79 -29.03 15.06 -6.46
CA ASN A 79 -28.68 16.05 -5.45
C ASN A 79 -27.92 15.37 -4.31
N LEU A 80 -26.60 15.57 -4.27
CA LEU A 80 -25.73 14.99 -3.26
C LEU A 80 -25.97 15.57 -1.86
N GLY A 81 -26.55 16.77 -1.74
CA GLY A 81 -26.82 17.40 -0.44
C GLY A 81 -27.81 16.62 0.42
N PHE A 82 -28.84 16.03 -0.20
CA PHE A 82 -29.85 15.22 0.51
C PHE A 82 -29.28 13.94 1.10
N LEU A 83 -28.12 13.47 0.62
CA LEU A 83 -27.47 12.27 1.16
C LEU A 83 -27.14 12.42 2.64
N ASN A 84 -26.89 13.64 3.13
CA ASN A 84 -26.58 13.86 4.54
C ASN A 84 -27.77 13.55 5.46
N GLU A 85 -28.98 13.84 5.01
CA GLU A 85 -30.23 13.59 5.74
C GLU A 85 -30.55 12.09 5.81
N THR A 86 -30.13 11.33 4.79
CA THR A 86 -30.36 9.87 4.73
C THR A 86 -29.54 9.05 5.74
N ASN A 87 -28.54 9.65 6.39
CA ASN A 87 -27.73 8.97 7.40
C ASN A 87 -28.50 8.72 8.71
N ALA A 88 -29.61 9.42 8.95
CA ALA A 88 -30.22 9.51 10.28
C ALA A 88 -31.43 8.57 10.50
N GLU A 89 -32.15 8.11 9.48
CA GLU A 89 -33.55 7.70 9.71
C GLU A 89 -33.99 6.27 9.33
N ASN A 90 -33.20 5.45 8.62
CA ASN A 90 -33.66 4.11 8.23
C ASN A 90 -32.79 2.96 8.75
N SER A 91 -33.08 2.53 9.98
CA SER A 91 -32.52 1.31 10.59
C SER A 91 -32.79 0.05 9.76
N THR A 92 -33.88 -0.01 9.00
CA THR A 92 -34.27 -1.14 8.13
C THR A 92 -33.46 -1.27 6.84
N VAL A 93 -32.89 -0.17 6.31
CA VAL A 93 -32.02 -0.20 5.11
C VAL A 93 -30.59 -0.61 5.49
N ASN A 94 -30.18 -0.32 6.73
CA ASN A 94 -28.88 -0.71 7.30
C ASN A 94 -28.85 -2.17 7.82
N THR A 95 -29.99 -2.87 7.91
CA THR A 95 -30.07 -4.25 8.44
C THR A 95 -30.07 -5.34 7.37
N HIS A 96 -29.96 -5.00 6.08
CA HIS A 96 -29.88 -6.03 5.04
C HIS A 96 -28.58 -6.86 5.24
N PRO A 97 -28.61 -8.20 5.26
CA PRO A 97 -27.47 -9.06 5.61
C PRO A 97 -26.24 -8.96 4.69
N THR A 98 -26.30 -8.15 3.63
CA THR A 98 -25.17 -7.80 2.76
C THR A 98 -24.41 -6.55 3.22
N TYR A 99 -24.88 -5.88 4.28
CA TYR A 99 -24.29 -4.68 4.88
C TYR A 99 -23.12 -5.09 5.79
N ARG A 100 -21.91 -5.15 5.24
CA ARG A 100 -20.68 -5.44 6.01
C ARG A 100 -20.21 -4.25 6.85
N ASN A 101 -21.11 -3.63 7.61
CA ASN A 101 -20.85 -2.50 8.50
C ASN A 101 -20.11 -1.34 7.79
N ARG A 102 -20.50 -0.99 6.56
CA ARG A 102 -19.94 0.17 5.87
C ARG A 102 -20.94 1.29 5.83
N PRO A 103 -20.59 2.49 6.32
CA PRO A 103 -21.42 3.67 6.14
C PRO A 103 -21.72 3.90 4.66
N CYS A 104 -23.00 3.99 4.33
CA CYS A 104 -23.50 4.28 2.99
C CYS A 104 -24.53 5.40 3.07
N PHE A 105 -24.58 6.23 2.03
CA PHE A 105 -25.74 7.07 1.76
C PHE A 105 -26.79 6.23 1.04
N SER A 106 -28.07 6.44 1.34
CA SER A 106 -29.17 5.68 0.72
C SER A 106 -30.34 6.59 0.39
N PHE A 107 -30.76 6.66 -0.86
CA PHE A 107 -31.84 7.56 -1.29
C PHE A 107 -32.74 6.91 -2.33
N GLN A 108 -33.98 7.38 -2.43
CA GLN A 108 -34.90 6.98 -3.50
C GLN A 108 -34.55 7.75 -4.77
N TYR A 109 -34.38 7.04 -5.88
CA TYR A 109 -34.09 7.65 -7.17
C TYR A 109 -35.37 7.95 -7.92
N HIS A 110 -35.45 9.19 -8.38
CA HIS A 110 -36.58 9.75 -9.10
C HIS A 110 -36.06 10.42 -10.37
N ASN A 111 -36.21 9.74 -11.48
CA ASN A 111 -35.96 10.21 -12.83
C ASN A 111 -36.98 9.52 -13.79
N PRO A 112 -38.09 10.19 -14.11
CA PRO A 112 -39.15 9.60 -14.93
C PRO A 112 -38.63 9.05 -16.27
N GLY A 113 -38.90 7.77 -16.53
CA GLY A 113 -38.46 7.08 -17.75
C GLY A 113 -37.13 6.34 -17.63
N ASP A 114 -36.46 6.42 -16.47
CA ASP A 114 -35.29 5.61 -16.14
C ASP A 114 -35.71 4.22 -15.62
N ALA A 115 -34.92 3.18 -15.93
CA ALA A 115 -35.17 1.80 -15.49
C ALA A 115 -35.08 1.64 -13.96
N LEU A 116 -34.36 2.53 -13.28
CA LEU A 116 -34.22 2.56 -11.83
C LEU A 116 -35.21 3.51 -11.14
N GLU A 117 -36.23 4.03 -11.84
CA GLU A 117 -37.27 4.87 -11.23
C GLU A 117 -37.91 4.20 -10.00
N GLY A 118 -37.90 4.90 -8.87
CA GLY A 118 -38.42 4.41 -7.60
C GLY A 118 -37.56 3.32 -6.94
N TRP A 119 -36.32 3.11 -7.39
CA TRP A 119 -35.37 2.23 -6.73
C TRP A 119 -34.60 2.96 -5.62
N THR A 120 -34.18 2.19 -4.62
CA THR A 120 -33.27 2.69 -3.60
C THR A 120 -31.83 2.58 -4.09
N ILE A 121 -31.16 3.72 -4.21
CA ILE A 121 -29.74 3.79 -4.56
C ILE A 121 -28.91 3.80 -3.29
N GLN A 122 -27.92 2.91 -3.22
CA GLN A 122 -26.96 2.85 -2.12
C GLN A 122 -25.58 3.26 -2.61
N LEU A 123 -25.02 4.31 -2.00
CA LEU A 123 -23.69 4.84 -2.32
C LEU A 123 -22.77 4.75 -1.09
N PRO A 124 -21.82 3.80 -1.07
CA PRO A 124 -20.85 3.71 0.02
C PRO A 124 -20.01 4.97 0.14
N LYS A 125 -19.85 5.47 1.38
CA LYS A 125 -19.11 6.72 1.64
C LYS A 125 -17.67 6.67 1.15
N LEU A 126 -17.01 5.54 1.35
CA LEU A 126 -15.64 5.33 0.87
C LEU A 126 -15.54 5.34 -0.67
N VAL A 127 -16.58 4.88 -1.39
CA VAL A 127 -16.62 4.91 -2.86
C VAL A 127 -16.70 6.36 -3.33
N LEU A 128 -17.63 7.14 -2.75
CA LEU A 128 -17.75 8.57 -3.06
C LEU A 128 -16.44 9.31 -2.77
N ALA A 129 -15.86 9.15 -1.59
CA ALA A 129 -14.60 9.81 -1.22
C ALA A 129 -13.43 9.40 -2.11
N ARG A 130 -13.33 8.11 -2.47
CA ARG A 130 -12.27 7.61 -3.34
C ARG A 130 -12.31 8.31 -4.70
N ASP A 131 -13.48 8.36 -5.32
CA ASP A 131 -13.60 8.83 -6.70
C ASP A 131 -13.66 10.37 -6.77
N LEU A 132 -14.26 11.01 -5.77
CA LEU A 132 -14.34 12.46 -5.70
C LEU A 132 -13.04 13.11 -5.21
N PHE A 133 -12.39 12.56 -4.18
CA PHE A 133 -11.26 13.20 -3.49
C PHE A 133 -9.94 12.45 -3.58
N PHE A 134 -9.94 11.13 -3.46
CA PHE A 134 -8.69 10.36 -3.33
C PHE A 134 -8.10 9.95 -4.68
N SER A 135 -7.74 10.94 -5.49
CA SER A 135 -7.00 10.69 -6.73
C SER A 135 -5.51 10.48 -6.54
N HIS A 136 -4.98 10.93 -5.41
CA HIS A 136 -3.58 10.85 -5.08
C HIS A 136 -3.41 10.48 -3.60
N PRO A 137 -2.36 9.73 -3.23
CA PRO A 137 -2.07 9.41 -1.84
C PRO A 137 -2.05 10.65 -0.96
N TYR A 138 -1.46 11.76 -1.43
CA TYR A 138 -1.45 13.04 -0.71
C TYR A 138 -2.84 13.47 -0.22
N LEU A 139 -3.86 13.43 -1.09
CA LEU A 139 -5.22 13.88 -0.75
C LEU A 139 -5.88 12.97 0.29
N LEU A 140 -5.68 11.66 0.17
CA LEU A 140 -6.14 10.70 1.18
C LEU A 140 -5.50 10.96 2.54
N ARG A 141 -4.20 11.27 2.54
CA ARG A 141 -3.46 11.60 3.76
C ARG A 141 -3.96 12.92 4.35
N ALA A 142 -4.06 13.97 3.55
CA ALA A 142 -4.54 15.27 3.97
C ALA A 142 -5.97 15.22 4.54
N ALA A 143 -6.81 14.29 4.07
CA ALA A 143 -8.17 14.08 4.59
C ALA A 143 -8.20 13.29 5.91
N LEU A 144 -7.29 12.34 6.13
CA LEU A 144 -7.33 11.45 7.30
C LEU A 144 -6.40 11.88 8.45
N PHE A 145 -5.39 12.71 8.18
CA PHE A 145 -4.37 13.10 9.18
C PHE A 145 -4.56 14.52 9.71
N SER A 146 -4.00 14.75 10.91
CA SER A 146 -4.00 16.04 11.63
C SER A 146 -3.35 17.18 10.88
N GLU A 147 -2.60 16.89 9.83
CA GLU A 147 -1.85 17.90 9.07
C GLU A 147 -2.77 18.77 8.20
N ARG A 148 -4.01 18.33 7.86
CA ARG A 148 -4.88 18.98 6.86
C ARG A 148 -4.08 19.32 5.57
N TYR A 149 -4.70 19.90 4.55
CA TYR A 149 -3.89 20.45 3.44
C TYR A 149 -3.25 21.79 3.82
N THR A 150 -3.71 22.44 4.89
CA THR A 150 -3.34 23.80 5.29
C THR A 150 -1.90 23.94 5.79
N THR A 151 -1.22 22.85 6.15
CA THR A 151 0.21 22.87 6.47
C THR A 151 1.08 22.91 5.21
N ASP A 152 0.57 22.37 4.11
CA ASP A 152 1.33 22.12 2.89
C ASP A 152 0.92 23.06 1.74
N VAL A 153 -0.24 23.73 1.86
CA VAL A 153 -0.83 24.57 0.82
C VAL A 153 -1.37 25.87 1.40
N LEU A 154 -1.09 26.99 0.73
CA LEU A 154 -1.69 28.30 0.99
C LEU A 154 -2.51 28.73 -0.22
N ILE A 155 -3.62 29.42 0.04
CA ILE A 155 -4.52 29.92 -0.99
C ILE A 155 -4.62 31.43 -0.85
N ASP A 156 -4.34 32.15 -1.94
CA ASP A 156 -4.69 33.57 -2.06
C ASP A 156 -5.89 33.72 -2.99
N ARG A 157 -6.97 34.25 -2.43
CA ARG A 157 -8.24 34.53 -3.11
C ARG A 157 -8.43 36.01 -3.47
N ASN A 158 -7.52 36.88 -3.00
CA ASN A 158 -7.70 38.33 -3.01
C ASN A 158 -7.28 38.97 -4.34
N ASP A 159 -6.42 38.32 -5.14
CA ASP A 159 -6.06 38.83 -6.46
C ASP A 159 -7.29 38.87 -7.37
N ALA A 160 -7.52 40.03 -8.01
CA ALA A 160 -8.62 40.25 -8.93
C ALA A 160 -8.54 39.38 -10.21
N LYS A 161 -7.32 39.01 -10.63
CA LYS A 161 -7.03 38.36 -11.91
C LYS A 161 -6.93 36.84 -11.84
N ALA A 162 -6.57 36.27 -10.70
CA ALA A 162 -6.37 34.82 -10.57
C ALA A 162 -6.53 34.34 -9.13
N PHE A 163 -6.85 33.06 -8.94
CA PHE A 163 -6.62 32.36 -7.69
C PHE A 163 -5.19 31.83 -7.64
N HIS A 164 -4.47 32.07 -6.55
CA HIS A 164 -3.11 31.57 -6.39
C HIS A 164 -3.05 30.47 -5.34
N ILE A 165 -2.48 29.33 -5.72
CA ILE A 165 -2.29 28.18 -4.83
C ILE A 165 -0.78 27.98 -4.68
N PHE A 166 -0.27 28.24 -3.48
CA PHE A 166 1.14 28.06 -3.15
C PHE A 166 1.34 26.72 -2.46
N VAL A 167 2.23 25.90 -2.99
CA VAL A 167 2.54 24.57 -2.46
C VAL A 167 3.91 24.61 -1.79
N ALA A 168 3.97 24.12 -0.55
CA ALA A 168 5.20 24.00 0.22
C ALA A 168 6.11 22.91 -0.37
N PRO A 169 7.43 23.07 -0.30
CA PRO A 169 8.35 22.02 -0.70
C PRO A 169 8.38 20.95 0.40
N ASN A 170 7.74 19.82 0.13
CA ASN A 170 7.76 18.65 1.01
C ASN A 170 7.93 17.36 0.19
N ARG A 171 8.19 16.24 0.87
CA ARG A 171 8.29 14.92 0.21
C ARG A 171 6.92 14.35 -0.22
N LYS A 172 5.82 15.04 0.09
CA LYS A 172 4.44 14.53 -0.07
C LYS A 172 3.82 14.90 -1.42
N ILE A 173 4.15 16.07 -1.97
CA ILE A 173 3.78 16.52 -3.32
C ILE A 173 5.07 16.70 -4.12
N THR A 174 5.28 15.85 -5.11
CA THR A 174 6.49 15.84 -5.93
C THR A 174 6.36 16.74 -7.15
N ALA A 175 7.49 17.08 -7.78
CA ALA A 175 7.49 17.80 -9.05
C ALA A 175 6.79 17.01 -10.19
N LYS A 176 6.69 15.68 -10.10
CA LYS A 176 5.93 14.87 -11.06
C LYS A 176 4.42 15.07 -10.88
N ASP A 177 3.96 15.21 -9.63
CA ASP A 177 2.55 15.41 -9.31
C ASP A 177 2.06 16.77 -9.80
N LEU A 178 2.91 17.80 -9.74
CA LEU A 178 2.63 19.13 -10.29
C LEU A 178 2.61 19.19 -11.82
N LYS A 179 3.04 18.13 -12.51
CA LYS A 179 2.86 17.98 -13.97
C LYS A 179 1.61 17.18 -14.32
N ASP A 180 0.90 16.65 -13.33
CA ASP A 180 -0.32 15.86 -13.55
C ASP A 180 -1.55 16.78 -13.57
N PRO A 181 -2.16 17.03 -14.75
CA PRO A 181 -3.30 17.93 -14.85
C PRO A 181 -4.53 17.41 -14.09
N VAL A 182 -4.70 16.09 -13.95
CA VAL A 182 -5.81 15.49 -13.20
C VAL A 182 -5.64 15.74 -11.71
N PHE A 183 -4.42 15.62 -11.20
CA PHE A 183 -4.10 15.96 -9.81
C PHE A 183 -4.34 17.44 -9.54
N LEU A 184 -3.82 18.34 -10.40
CA LEU A 184 -3.99 19.79 -10.22
C LEU A 184 -5.46 20.22 -10.29
N LYS A 185 -6.25 19.67 -11.24
CA LYS A 185 -7.68 19.95 -11.35
C LYS A 185 -8.42 19.55 -10.08
N LYS A 186 -8.18 18.34 -9.56
CA LYS A 186 -8.83 17.86 -8.32
C LYS A 186 -8.37 18.66 -7.11
N LEU A 187 -7.09 18.98 -7.00
CA LEU A 187 -6.56 19.80 -5.91
C LEU A 187 -7.20 21.20 -5.92
N ALA A 188 -7.29 21.85 -7.09
CA ALA A 188 -7.95 23.15 -7.23
C ALA A 188 -9.44 23.08 -6.83
N LEU A 189 -10.17 22.09 -7.32
CA LEU A 189 -11.58 21.88 -6.97
C LEU A 189 -11.78 21.72 -5.45
N ILE A 190 -11.00 20.86 -4.80
CA ILE A 190 -11.07 20.64 -3.35
C ILE A 190 -10.76 21.91 -2.56
N LEU A 191 -9.81 22.72 -3.03
CA LEU A 191 -9.34 23.91 -2.31
C LEU A 191 -10.24 25.14 -2.51
N LEU A 192 -10.86 25.28 -3.69
CA LEU A 192 -11.57 26.49 -4.08
C LEU A 192 -13.10 26.34 -4.02
N HIS A 193 -13.64 25.17 -4.36
CA HIS A 193 -15.09 24.95 -4.33
C HIS A 193 -15.55 24.76 -2.87
N PRO A 194 -16.44 25.63 -2.33
CA PRO A 194 -16.82 25.60 -0.91
C PRO A 194 -17.39 24.25 -0.44
N GLU A 195 -18.35 23.69 -1.19
CA GLU A 195 -19.00 22.42 -0.81
C GLU A 195 -18.07 21.22 -0.84
N LEU A 196 -17.20 21.13 -1.85
CA LEU A 196 -16.18 20.08 -1.93
C LEU A 196 -15.16 20.24 -0.80
N ASN A 197 -14.76 21.47 -0.49
CA ASN A 197 -13.84 21.76 0.60
C ASN A 197 -14.41 21.33 1.96
N GLN A 198 -15.66 21.71 2.23
CA GLN A 198 -16.36 21.37 3.48
C GLN A 198 -16.52 19.85 3.63
N SER A 199 -16.97 19.17 2.56
CA SER A 199 -17.08 17.71 2.54
C SER A 199 -15.74 17.01 2.74
N PHE A 200 -14.66 17.52 2.13
CA PHE A 200 -13.31 17.00 2.32
C PHE A 200 -12.83 17.15 3.78
N LEU A 201 -13.06 18.32 4.40
CA LEU A 201 -12.68 18.56 5.80
C LEU A 201 -13.50 17.74 6.80
N SER A 202 -14.76 17.42 6.49
CA SER A 202 -15.61 16.55 7.33
C SER A 202 -14.99 15.17 7.58
N ILE A 203 -14.26 14.64 6.59
CA ILE A 203 -13.56 13.35 6.70
C ILE A 203 -12.58 13.39 7.87
N TYR A 204 -11.81 14.47 7.98
CA TYR A 204 -10.83 14.66 9.05
C TYR A 204 -11.51 14.74 10.41
N GLU A 205 -12.54 15.59 10.53
CA GLU A 205 -13.24 15.82 11.79
C GLU A 205 -13.87 14.53 12.34
N LYS A 206 -14.54 13.77 11.47
CA LYS A 206 -15.12 12.46 11.79
C LYS A 206 -14.03 11.44 12.13
N THR A 207 -12.91 11.47 11.41
CA THR A 207 -11.76 10.59 11.67
C THR A 207 -11.18 10.84 13.06
N ILE A 208 -11.02 12.09 13.50
CA ILE A 208 -10.57 12.43 14.86
C ILE A 208 -11.58 11.98 15.92
N LYS A 209 -12.88 12.25 15.70
CA LYS A 209 -13.93 11.83 16.64
C LYS A 209 -13.97 10.31 16.81
N ASN A 210 -13.90 9.57 15.71
CA ASN A 210 -13.92 8.11 15.72
C ASN A 210 -12.66 7.53 16.39
N GLN A 211 -11.49 8.15 16.18
CA GLN A 211 -10.25 7.76 16.84
C GLN A 211 -10.30 7.91 18.36
N ALA A 212 -10.97 8.95 18.87
CA ALA A 212 -11.13 9.12 20.31
C ALA A 212 -11.98 8.01 20.94
N GLN A 213 -12.86 7.38 20.15
CA GLN A 213 -13.83 6.39 20.64
C GLN A 213 -13.35 4.94 20.47
N SER A 214 -12.60 4.62 19.41
CA SER A 214 -12.22 3.22 19.11
C SER A 214 -10.88 3.08 18.37
N LYS A 215 -10.19 1.95 18.59
CA LYS A 215 -8.98 1.54 17.86
C LYS A 215 -9.27 1.11 16.41
N ALA A 216 -10.52 0.75 16.11
CA ALA A 216 -11.00 0.36 14.80
C ALA A 216 -12.32 1.07 14.52
N TYR A 217 -12.43 1.71 13.36
CA TYR A 217 -13.60 2.50 12.99
C TYR A 217 -13.88 2.40 11.49
N ASP A 218 -15.11 2.69 11.11
CA ASP A 218 -15.51 2.71 9.70
C ASP A 218 -15.31 4.10 9.09
N PHE A 219 -15.04 4.15 7.79
CA PHE A 219 -14.87 5.41 7.07
C PHE A 219 -16.18 6.20 7.05
N ASP A 220 -16.12 7.48 7.42
CA ASP A 220 -17.27 8.37 7.40
C ASP A 220 -16.91 9.75 6.83
N MET A 221 -17.89 10.37 6.19
CA MET A 221 -17.82 11.70 5.59
C MET A 221 -19.23 12.30 5.51
N ASP A 222 -19.30 13.61 5.33
CA ASP A 222 -20.52 14.29 4.87
C ASP A 222 -20.44 14.49 3.35
N ALA A 223 -21.55 14.29 2.66
CA ALA A 223 -21.66 14.53 1.22
C ALA A 223 -21.63 16.03 0.91
N PRO A 224 -21.01 16.45 -0.21
CA PRO A 224 -21.03 17.85 -0.62
C PRO A 224 -22.43 18.25 -1.12
N ILE A 225 -22.84 19.50 -0.91
CA ILE A 225 -24.14 20.01 -1.35
C ILE A 225 -24.06 20.38 -2.84
N LEU A 226 -24.06 19.36 -3.71
CA LEU A 226 -24.03 19.52 -5.16
C LEU A 226 -25.36 19.11 -5.78
N LYS A 227 -25.92 19.95 -6.64
CA LYS A 227 -27.22 19.74 -7.29
C LYS A 227 -27.04 19.30 -8.74
N ASN A 228 -28.03 18.57 -9.25
CA ASN A 228 -28.13 18.17 -10.65
C ASN A 228 -26.90 17.41 -11.19
N ILE A 229 -26.24 16.62 -10.34
CA ILE A 229 -25.05 15.86 -10.73
C ILE A 229 -25.46 14.64 -11.56
N GLU A 230 -24.67 14.35 -12.59
CA GLU A 230 -24.74 13.09 -13.31
C GLU A 230 -23.65 12.14 -12.79
N LEU A 231 -24.01 10.88 -12.55
CA LEU A 231 -23.07 9.85 -12.14
C LEU A 231 -23.10 8.72 -13.16
N ASP A 232 -21.98 8.46 -13.83
CA ASP A 232 -21.77 7.19 -14.52
C ASP A 232 -21.20 6.19 -13.52
N VAL A 233 -21.89 5.08 -13.29
CA VAL A 233 -21.62 4.17 -12.16
C VAL A 233 -21.70 2.71 -12.56
N ASP A 234 -20.90 1.90 -11.89
CA ASP A 234 -21.02 0.45 -11.93
C ASP A 234 -21.54 -0.04 -10.58
N GLY A 235 -22.62 -0.83 -10.58
CA GLY A 235 -23.26 -1.31 -9.35
C GLY A 235 -23.82 -2.72 -9.42
N CYS A 236 -24.24 -3.22 -8.26
CA CYS A 236 -24.97 -4.48 -8.14
C CYS A 236 -26.47 -4.20 -8.09
N ILE A 237 -27.25 -4.98 -8.84
CA ILE A 237 -28.72 -4.96 -8.83
C ILE A 237 -29.22 -6.03 -7.87
N TYR A 238 -30.10 -5.64 -6.96
CA TYR A 238 -30.88 -6.53 -6.11
C TYR A 238 -32.37 -6.33 -6.43
N SER A 239 -32.86 -7.08 -7.42
CA SER A 239 -34.21 -6.88 -7.97
C SER A 239 -35.31 -7.10 -6.94
N ASP A 240 -35.17 -8.11 -6.09
CA ASP A 240 -36.19 -8.48 -5.08
C ASP A 240 -36.47 -7.33 -4.09
N SER A 241 -35.47 -6.52 -3.79
CA SER A 241 -35.57 -5.38 -2.88
C SER A 241 -35.59 -4.03 -3.58
N LYS A 242 -35.55 -4.00 -4.93
CA LYS A 242 -35.38 -2.77 -5.74
C LYS A 242 -34.21 -1.90 -5.26
N ILE A 243 -33.07 -2.53 -4.98
CA ILE A 243 -31.86 -1.84 -4.56
C ILE A 243 -30.83 -1.86 -5.69
N PHE A 244 -30.29 -0.70 -6.04
CA PHE A 244 -29.08 -0.57 -6.85
C PHE A 244 -27.94 -0.05 -5.98
N ARG A 245 -26.92 -0.87 -5.78
CA ARG A 245 -25.77 -0.51 -4.95
C ARG A 245 -24.58 -0.15 -5.81
N ILE A 246 -24.16 1.11 -5.73
CA ILE A 246 -23.00 1.63 -6.44
C ILE A 246 -21.73 1.04 -5.82
N GLU A 247 -20.88 0.48 -6.65
CA GLU A 247 -19.56 -0.03 -6.26
C GLU A 247 -18.45 0.83 -6.84
N ARG A 248 -18.75 1.62 -7.88
CA ARG A 248 -17.80 2.52 -8.56
C ARG A 248 -18.50 3.71 -9.16
N ILE A 249 -17.76 4.82 -9.18
CA ILE A 249 -18.11 5.98 -9.97
C ILE A 249 -17.06 6.13 -11.07
N ASN A 250 -17.51 6.01 -12.32
CA ASN A 250 -16.70 6.15 -13.52
C ASN A 250 -16.55 7.63 -13.90
N SER A 251 -17.59 8.44 -13.68
CA SER A 251 -17.50 9.89 -13.84
C SER A 251 -18.55 10.65 -13.05
N PHE A 252 -18.21 11.90 -12.71
CA PHE A 252 -19.11 12.95 -12.25
C PHE A 252 -19.31 13.92 -13.41
N GLY A 253 -20.55 14.04 -13.88
CA GLY A 253 -20.96 15.01 -14.87
C GLY A 253 -21.73 16.17 -14.24
N ASN A 254 -21.80 17.26 -15.00
CA ASN A 254 -22.60 18.43 -14.68
C ASN A 254 -22.21 19.12 -13.35
N LEU A 255 -20.91 19.09 -13.01
CA LEU A 255 -20.41 19.81 -11.85
C LEU A 255 -20.17 21.29 -12.19
N GLU A 256 -20.98 22.17 -11.61
CA GLU A 256 -20.69 23.60 -11.55
C GLU A 256 -19.50 23.84 -10.63
N THR A 257 -18.46 24.52 -11.11
CA THR A 257 -17.28 24.77 -10.29
C THR A 257 -17.44 26.03 -9.46
N GLY A 258 -18.14 27.03 -9.99
CA GLY A 258 -18.16 28.37 -9.42
C GLY A 258 -16.75 28.99 -9.31
N ILE A 259 -15.76 28.52 -10.08
CA ILE A 259 -14.39 29.05 -10.08
C ILE A 259 -14.24 29.96 -11.31
N HIS A 260 -14.52 31.24 -11.10
CA HIS A 260 -14.62 32.24 -12.17
C HIS A 260 -13.29 32.91 -12.54
N LYS A 261 -12.18 32.58 -11.85
CA LYS A 261 -10.84 33.12 -12.14
C LYS A 261 -9.88 31.98 -12.51
N PRO A 262 -8.89 32.25 -13.38
CA PRO A 262 -7.79 31.31 -13.62
C PRO A 262 -7.09 30.90 -12.33
N VAL A 263 -6.66 29.65 -12.24
CA VAL A 263 -5.95 29.09 -11.09
C VAL A 263 -4.47 28.96 -11.42
N LYS A 264 -3.62 29.60 -10.61
CA LYS A 264 -2.17 29.60 -10.77
C LYS A 264 -1.50 28.84 -9.63
N PHE A 265 -0.84 27.75 -9.95
CA PHE A 265 -0.03 27.00 -9.00
C PHE A 265 1.39 27.58 -8.92
N HIS A 266 1.87 27.75 -7.70
CA HIS A 266 3.22 28.19 -7.38
C HIS A 266 3.89 27.17 -6.49
N PHE A 267 5.10 26.74 -6.84
CA PHE A 267 5.89 25.88 -6.00
C PHE A 267 7.03 26.68 -5.39
N LEU A 268 6.99 26.85 -4.07
CA LEU A 268 7.90 27.76 -3.37
C LEU A 268 9.04 27.02 -2.69
N SER A 269 10.16 27.71 -2.46
CA SER A 269 11.17 27.27 -1.50
C SER A 269 10.64 27.39 -0.07
N GLN A 270 11.25 26.67 0.88
CA GLN A 270 10.77 26.65 2.28
C GLN A 270 10.83 28.06 2.91
N LYS A 271 11.82 28.87 2.55
CA LYS A 271 11.96 30.27 2.99
C LYS A 271 10.86 31.15 2.40
N SER A 272 10.60 31.03 1.09
CA SER A 272 9.57 31.81 0.39
C SER A 272 8.16 31.42 0.82
N PHE A 273 7.93 30.16 1.15
CA PHE A 273 6.65 29.69 1.67
C PHE A 273 6.32 30.28 3.04
N GLY A 274 7.32 30.35 3.95
CA GLY A 274 7.16 31.03 5.24
C GLY A 274 6.82 32.51 5.09
N GLN A 275 7.51 33.22 4.18
CA GLN A 275 7.22 34.63 3.88
C GLN A 275 5.82 34.83 3.29
N ALA A 276 5.40 33.98 2.35
CA ALA A 276 4.06 34.04 1.77
C ALA A 276 2.98 33.82 2.84
N LYS A 277 3.21 32.88 3.78
CA LYS A 277 2.33 32.64 4.92
C LYS A 277 2.21 33.88 5.81
N ASP A 278 3.34 34.50 6.18
CA ASP A 278 3.35 35.69 7.03
C ASP A 278 2.64 36.90 6.38
N ILE A 279 2.69 37.03 5.05
CA ILE A 279 2.01 38.09 4.31
C ILE A 279 0.50 37.84 4.27
N LEU A 280 0.08 36.61 3.97
CA LEU A 280 -1.33 36.24 3.90
C LEU A 280 -2.02 36.29 5.28
N ASP A 281 -1.33 35.85 6.34
CA ASP A 281 -1.83 35.89 7.71
C ASP A 281 -1.99 37.33 8.23
N LYS A 282 -1.17 38.29 7.78
CA LYS A 282 -1.32 39.72 8.10
C LYS A 282 -2.54 40.38 7.47
N ASN A 283 -3.02 39.84 6.34
CA ASN A 283 -4.20 40.36 5.64
C ASN A 283 -5.53 39.82 6.21
N GLN A 284 -5.50 38.85 7.13
CA GLN A 284 -6.68 38.28 7.79
C GLN A 284 -6.80 38.75 9.24
N HIS A 285 -7.17 40.01 9.46
CA HIS A 285 -7.56 40.48 10.79
C HIS A 285 -8.98 40.01 11.14
N THR A 286 -9.12 38.77 11.65
CA THR A 286 -10.25 38.38 12.51
C THR A 286 -9.78 37.40 13.60
N LYS A 287 -10.22 37.68 14.83
CA LYS A 287 -9.83 37.11 16.14
C LYS A 287 -9.25 35.67 16.13
N LYS A 288 -7.97 35.55 16.54
CA LYS A 288 -7.33 34.29 16.95
C LYS A 288 -8.11 33.62 18.08
N GLN A 289 -8.60 32.41 17.83
CA GLN A 289 -8.84 31.43 18.88
C GLN A 289 -7.57 30.57 18.98
N THR A 290 -6.94 30.59 20.15
CA THR A 290 -5.66 29.92 20.44
C THR A 290 -5.83 28.40 20.44
N SER A 291 -5.46 27.72 19.35
CA SER A 291 -5.15 26.29 19.39
C SER A 291 -3.68 26.11 19.78
N GLN A 292 -3.44 25.67 21.01
CA GLN A 292 -2.14 25.13 21.40
C GLN A 292 -1.96 23.78 20.69
N ASP A 293 -1.20 23.74 19.61
CA ASP A 293 -0.70 22.47 19.07
C ASP A 293 0.83 22.48 19.14
N LYS A 294 1.35 21.86 20.20
CA LYS A 294 2.77 21.55 20.36
C LYS A 294 2.97 20.05 20.11
N SER A 295 2.88 19.62 18.85
CA SER A 295 3.41 18.31 18.49
C SER A 295 4.88 18.45 18.09
N LYS A 296 5.78 17.90 18.90
CA LYS A 296 7.20 17.71 18.55
C LYS A 296 7.27 16.88 17.26
N PHE A 297 7.99 17.40 16.27
CA PHE A 297 8.30 16.73 15.01
C PHE A 297 9.07 15.44 15.28
N ASP A 298 8.65 14.36 14.62
CA ASP A 298 9.33 13.07 14.61
C ASP A 298 9.88 12.90 13.18
N ASP A 299 11.20 13.06 13.02
CA ASP A 299 11.90 13.06 11.73
C ASP A 299 12.00 11.66 11.08
N GLU A 300 11.39 10.63 11.67
CA GLU A 300 11.41 9.25 11.17
C GLU A 300 10.28 8.90 10.16
N ALA A 301 9.87 9.86 9.33
CA ALA A 301 8.93 9.59 8.24
C ALA A 301 9.62 8.81 7.09
N ASN A 302 9.55 7.48 7.17
CA ASN A 302 9.98 6.54 6.13
C ASN A 302 9.28 6.82 4.79
N ALA A 303 10.06 7.29 3.79
CA ALA A 303 9.64 7.77 2.47
C ALA A 303 9.58 6.71 1.35
N ASP A 304 9.91 5.44 1.62
CA ASP A 304 10.01 4.41 0.57
C ASP A 304 8.66 3.77 0.19
N ILE A 305 7.70 3.78 1.15
CA ILE A 305 6.30 3.46 0.84
C ILE A 305 5.72 4.51 -0.12
N ASP A 306 6.26 5.74 -0.12
CA ASP A 306 5.77 6.82 -0.97
C ASP A 306 6.19 6.63 -2.44
N GLN A 307 7.31 5.97 -2.75
CA GLN A 307 7.73 5.67 -4.12
C GLN A 307 6.96 4.51 -4.77
N GLU A 308 6.67 3.44 -4.02
CA GLU A 308 5.80 2.35 -4.51
C GLU A 308 4.34 2.80 -4.64
N ILE A 309 3.86 3.67 -3.74
CA ILE A 309 2.48 4.17 -3.79
C ILE A 309 2.31 5.30 -4.82
N THR A 310 3.32 6.14 -5.10
CA THR A 310 3.22 7.14 -6.20
C THR A 310 3.13 6.52 -7.59
N GLN A 311 3.46 5.23 -7.75
CA GLN A 311 3.19 4.48 -8.99
C GLN A 311 1.74 4.00 -9.09
N LEU A 312 0.98 4.05 -7.99
CA LEU A 312 -0.42 3.64 -7.91
C LEU A 312 -1.31 4.85 -8.22
N LYS A 313 -1.30 5.26 -9.49
CA LYS A 313 -2.34 6.16 -9.99
C LYS A 313 -3.63 5.36 -10.07
N ASN A 314 -4.57 5.67 -9.19
CA ASN A 314 -5.94 5.24 -9.35
C ASN A 314 -6.42 5.80 -10.70
N ILE A 315 -7.00 4.96 -11.56
CA ILE A 315 -7.93 5.51 -12.57
C ILE A 315 -9.06 6.01 -11.70
N VAL A 316 -9.36 7.30 -11.66
CA VAL A 316 -10.39 7.82 -10.75
C VAL A 316 -11.58 8.21 -11.61
N GLY A 317 -12.76 8.23 -11.01
CA GLY A 317 -13.90 8.88 -11.64
C GLY A 317 -13.51 10.22 -12.25
N GLU A 318 -13.75 10.39 -13.54
CA GLU A 318 -13.48 11.63 -14.26
C GLU A 318 -14.47 12.70 -13.78
N ILE A 319 -14.01 13.94 -13.61
CA ILE A 319 -14.88 15.04 -13.21
C ILE A 319 -15.03 15.97 -14.40
N TYR A 320 -16.19 15.89 -15.04
CA TYR A 320 -16.62 16.79 -16.09
C TYR A 320 -17.31 17.99 -15.45
N THR A 321 -16.63 19.12 -15.56
CA THR A 321 -17.09 20.41 -15.05
C THR A 321 -17.82 21.15 -16.15
N ILE A 322 -18.84 21.93 -15.79
CA ILE A 322 -19.55 22.77 -16.77
C ILE A 322 -18.61 23.85 -17.31
N GLU A 323 -17.83 24.47 -16.42
CA GLU A 323 -16.78 25.40 -16.80
C GLU A 323 -15.43 24.68 -16.91
N ASP A 324 -14.64 25.05 -17.93
CA ASP A 324 -13.25 24.62 -18.05
C ASP A 324 -12.37 25.42 -17.08
N LEU A 325 -11.68 24.69 -16.21
CA LEU A 325 -10.73 25.28 -15.26
C LEU A 325 -9.43 25.67 -15.98
N GLN A 326 -9.20 26.97 -16.13
CA GLN A 326 -7.93 27.49 -16.64
C GLN A 326 -6.84 27.37 -15.57
N ILE A 327 -6.01 26.33 -15.67
CA ILE A 327 -4.93 26.03 -14.72
C ILE A 327 -3.59 26.32 -15.37
N SER A 328 -2.73 27.09 -14.70
CA SER A 328 -1.33 27.30 -15.12
C SER A 328 -0.34 27.09 -13.97
N LEU A 329 0.88 26.70 -14.31
CA LEU A 329 2.00 26.57 -13.38
C LEU A 329 2.96 27.73 -13.60
N ASN A 330 3.16 28.56 -12.58
CA ASN A 330 3.96 29.78 -12.70
C ASN A 330 5.46 29.58 -12.44
N THR A 331 5.87 28.42 -11.91
CA THR A 331 7.28 28.08 -11.66
C THR A 331 7.64 26.85 -12.47
N SER A 332 8.68 26.92 -13.30
CA SER A 332 9.07 25.76 -14.09
C SER A 332 9.59 24.65 -13.18
N CYS A 333 9.16 23.39 -13.40
CA CYS A 333 9.75 22.26 -12.67
C CYS A 333 11.27 22.13 -12.86
N SER A 334 11.86 22.71 -13.91
CA SER A 334 13.31 22.74 -14.12
C SER A 334 14.02 23.72 -13.18
N GLU A 335 13.39 24.84 -12.80
CA GLU A 335 13.97 25.82 -11.86
C GLU A 335 14.07 25.26 -10.45
N ILE A 336 13.20 24.31 -10.10
CA ILE A 336 13.23 23.54 -8.84
C ILE A 336 14.50 22.67 -8.73
N ASN A 337 15.02 22.18 -9.86
CA ASN A 337 16.28 21.41 -9.88
C ASN A 337 17.51 22.32 -9.75
N ILE A 338 17.41 23.59 -10.16
CA ILE A 338 18.51 24.56 -10.13
C ILE A 338 18.71 25.11 -8.71
N THR A 339 17.71 25.11 -7.83
CA THR A 339 17.88 25.60 -6.45
C THR A 339 18.56 24.61 -5.48
N ARG A 340 19.16 23.53 -6.00
CA ARG A 340 20.14 22.70 -5.28
C ARG A 340 21.58 22.84 -5.79
N ARG A 341 21.81 23.61 -6.84
CA ARG A 341 23.13 23.93 -7.38
C ARG A 341 23.09 25.37 -7.86
N ASN A 342 23.63 26.30 -7.06
CA ASN A 342 24.37 27.49 -7.49
C ASN A 342 24.43 28.57 -6.38
N THR A 343 25.40 28.44 -5.49
CA THR A 343 26.52 29.41 -5.44
C THR A 343 27.71 28.59 -5.95
N SER A 344 28.37 28.87 -7.07
CA SER A 344 29.08 30.09 -7.47
C SER A 344 29.60 29.91 -8.92
N ARG A 345 29.84 31.00 -9.65
CA ARG A 345 30.83 31.09 -10.75
C ARG A 345 32.06 31.76 -10.09
N GLU A 346 33.32 31.36 -10.25
CA GLU A 346 34.09 30.90 -11.41
C GLU A 346 35.14 29.84 -11.02
N ALA A 347 35.54 29.09 -12.06
CA ALA A 347 36.61 28.10 -12.20
C ALA A 347 37.61 27.87 -11.06
N LEU A 348 37.68 26.60 -10.62
CA LEU A 348 38.87 25.74 -10.73
C LEU A 348 38.43 24.30 -10.44
N HIS A 349 39.02 23.37 -11.18
CA HIS A 349 38.87 21.93 -11.01
C HIS A 349 39.14 21.51 -9.55
N GLU A 350 38.16 20.88 -8.92
CA GLU A 350 38.31 19.74 -8.01
C GLU A 350 36.91 19.24 -7.63
N ASP A 351 36.53 18.11 -8.21
CA ASP A 351 35.37 17.35 -7.74
C ASP A 351 35.71 16.78 -6.36
N GLN A 352 35.15 17.37 -5.31
CA GLN A 352 34.99 16.68 -4.03
C GLN A 352 33.59 16.83 -3.42
N PRO A 353 33.14 15.78 -2.73
CA PRO A 353 31.74 15.50 -2.48
C PRO A 353 31.24 16.18 -1.20
N PHE A 354 29.92 16.30 -1.16
CA PHE A 354 29.10 16.62 0.00
C PHE A 354 29.58 15.91 1.29
N ALA A 355 30.12 16.66 2.23
CA ALA A 355 30.42 16.23 3.59
C ALA A 355 29.13 15.96 4.40
N GLY A 356 28.55 14.78 4.21
CA GLY A 356 27.92 14.08 5.30
C GLY A 356 29.03 13.39 6.09
N GLY A 357 29.35 13.90 7.28
CA GLY A 357 30.38 13.32 8.14
C GLY A 357 30.12 11.83 8.39
N GLU A 358 30.85 11.00 7.65
CA GLU A 358 31.94 10.11 8.09
C GLU A 358 31.85 9.51 9.51
N GLY A 359 32.23 8.26 9.74
CA GLY A 359 33.18 7.43 8.98
C GLY A 359 32.77 5.95 8.90
N GLU A 360 33.37 5.12 8.06
CA GLU A 360 34.56 5.24 7.21
C GLU A 360 34.31 4.38 5.96
N ASP A 361 34.61 4.95 4.80
CA ASP A 361 34.90 4.20 3.57
C ASP A 361 36.33 3.66 3.70
N GLU A 362 36.51 2.36 3.42
CA GLU A 362 37.73 1.93 2.73
C GLU A 362 37.29 1.31 1.41
N GLY A 363 37.34 2.14 0.38
CA GLY A 363 37.00 1.79 -0.98
C GLY A 363 38.08 0.97 -1.67
N THR A 364 37.68 0.19 -2.66
CA THR A 364 38.42 0.04 -3.91
C THR A 364 37.39 -0.29 -4.99
N LEU A 365 37.29 0.58 -6.01
CA LEU A 365 36.61 0.26 -7.26
C LEU A 365 37.35 -0.91 -7.95
N PRO A 366 36.61 -1.89 -8.48
CA PRO A 366 36.73 -2.15 -9.91
C PRO A 366 35.33 -2.24 -10.52
N GLY A 367 35.10 -1.68 -11.71
CA GLY A 367 35.53 -2.34 -12.94
C GLY A 367 34.45 -3.35 -13.32
N PHE A 368 33.76 -3.06 -14.43
CA PHE A 368 32.82 -3.99 -15.07
C PHE A 368 33.50 -5.35 -15.22
N SER A 369 33.19 -6.25 -14.30
CA SER A 369 33.67 -7.62 -14.29
C SER A 369 32.42 -8.47 -14.14
N ILE A 370 32.23 -9.34 -15.13
CA ILE A 370 31.36 -10.50 -14.98
C ILE A 370 31.97 -11.25 -13.79
N GLU A 371 31.43 -11.03 -12.59
CA GLU A 371 31.86 -11.73 -11.38
C GLU A 371 31.64 -13.22 -11.64
N ALA A 372 32.72 -13.91 -11.99
CA ALA A 372 32.78 -15.35 -11.91
C ALA A 372 32.33 -15.75 -10.50
N GLU A 373 31.36 -16.66 -10.43
CA GLU A 373 30.88 -17.26 -9.18
C GLU A 373 32.06 -17.90 -8.44
N ASN A 374 32.77 -17.13 -7.63
CA ASN A 374 33.73 -17.69 -6.68
C ASN A 374 32.91 -18.51 -5.68
N ASN A 375 33.01 -19.83 -5.82
CA ASN A 375 32.35 -20.85 -5.00
C ASN A 375 32.87 -20.83 -3.56
N PHE A 376 32.62 -19.75 -2.82
CA PHE A 376 32.80 -19.76 -1.37
C PHE A 376 31.64 -20.56 -0.76
N THR A 377 31.91 -21.78 -0.32
CA THR A 377 30.93 -22.59 0.41
C THR A 377 30.81 -22.05 1.83
N SER A 378 29.70 -21.39 2.15
CA SER A 378 29.47 -20.92 3.52
C SER A 378 29.34 -22.08 4.50
N SER A 379 29.66 -21.85 5.77
CA SER A 379 29.54 -22.88 6.82
C SER A 379 28.12 -23.44 6.94
N THR A 380 27.09 -22.62 6.70
CA THR A 380 25.70 -23.06 6.60
C THR A 380 25.51 -24.10 5.50
N TYR A 381 26.06 -23.86 4.31
CA TYR A 381 25.97 -24.82 3.20
C TYR A 381 26.74 -26.11 3.50
N GLN A 382 27.90 -26.01 4.14
CA GLN A 382 28.67 -27.18 4.54
C GLN A 382 27.91 -28.05 5.54
N ASP A 383 27.29 -27.45 6.56
CA ASP A 383 26.50 -28.17 7.55
C ASP A 383 25.24 -28.79 6.93
N LEU A 384 24.56 -28.03 6.06
CA LEU A 384 23.41 -28.49 5.28
C LEU A 384 23.81 -29.68 4.39
N SER A 385 24.89 -29.58 3.63
CA SER A 385 25.37 -30.65 2.74
C SER A 385 25.71 -31.92 3.52
N LYS A 386 26.39 -31.80 4.67
CA LYS A 386 26.69 -32.94 5.55
C LYS A 386 25.41 -33.58 6.11
N MET A 387 24.42 -32.79 6.49
CA MET A 387 23.12 -33.28 6.96
C MET A 387 22.34 -33.97 5.83
N LEU A 388 22.29 -33.40 4.62
CA LEU A 388 21.64 -34.00 3.46
C LEU A 388 22.24 -35.37 3.12
N LYS A 389 23.58 -35.53 3.19
CA LYS A 389 24.24 -36.83 3.04
C LYS A 389 23.79 -37.86 4.10
N LYS A 390 23.45 -37.43 5.31
CA LYS A 390 22.89 -38.31 6.36
C LYS A 390 21.45 -38.70 6.07
N ILE A 391 20.67 -37.87 5.38
CA ILE A 391 19.35 -38.21 4.87
C ILE A 391 19.48 -39.23 3.72
N GLU A 392 20.40 -39.00 2.77
CA GLU A 392 20.69 -39.94 1.68
C GLU A 392 21.12 -41.32 2.20
N GLY A 393 22.00 -41.34 3.21
CA GLY A 393 22.44 -42.58 3.87
C GLY A 393 21.32 -43.39 4.55
N LYS A 394 20.14 -42.79 4.77
CA LYS A 394 18.94 -43.49 5.29
C LYS A 394 18.04 -44.02 4.17
N GLY A 395 18.45 -43.85 2.92
CA GLY A 395 17.76 -44.33 1.73
C GLY A 395 16.74 -43.36 1.14
N TYR A 396 16.83 -42.06 1.44
CA TYR A 396 16.08 -41.02 0.73
C TYR A 396 16.91 -40.47 -0.41
N LYS A 397 16.28 -39.85 -1.40
CA LYS A 397 16.97 -39.12 -2.48
C LYS A 397 16.82 -37.61 -2.24
N VAL A 398 17.82 -36.85 -2.64
CA VAL A 398 17.84 -35.39 -2.48
C VAL A 398 18.06 -34.73 -3.84
N LYS A 399 17.16 -33.81 -4.21
CA LYS A 399 17.26 -33.00 -5.43
C LYS A 399 17.37 -31.53 -5.06
N GLN A 400 18.47 -30.87 -5.41
CA GLN A 400 18.58 -29.42 -5.22
C GLN A 400 17.66 -28.70 -6.22
N ILE A 401 16.75 -27.87 -5.70
CA ILE A 401 15.78 -27.12 -6.50
C ILE A 401 16.28 -25.69 -6.71
N HIS A 402 16.74 -25.03 -5.64
CA HIS A 402 17.28 -23.67 -5.71
C HIS A 402 18.49 -23.48 -4.82
N ASN A 403 19.41 -22.68 -5.33
CA ASN A 403 20.52 -22.07 -4.60
C ASN A 403 20.63 -20.63 -5.12
N LYS A 404 19.83 -19.72 -4.55
CA LYS A 404 19.68 -18.35 -5.07
C LYS A 404 20.08 -17.33 -4.02
N SER A 405 20.82 -16.32 -4.44
CA SER A 405 21.20 -15.19 -3.58
C SER A 405 20.02 -14.27 -3.30
N PHE A 406 19.93 -13.76 -2.07
CA PHE A 406 19.08 -12.62 -1.76
C PHE A 406 19.66 -11.37 -2.44
N ILE A 407 18.81 -10.64 -3.15
CA ILE A 407 19.14 -9.33 -3.71
C ILE A 407 18.55 -8.23 -2.81
N LYS A 408 19.16 -7.05 -2.84
CA LYS A 408 18.61 -5.88 -2.14
C LYS A 408 17.23 -5.56 -2.72
N TYR A 409 16.24 -5.42 -1.84
CA TYR A 409 14.90 -4.99 -2.23
C TYR A 409 14.42 -3.84 -1.34
N GLY A 410 14.24 -2.67 -1.96
CA GLY A 410 13.93 -1.42 -1.25
C GLY A 410 14.84 -1.19 -0.04
N ARG A 411 14.22 -0.83 1.09
CA ARG A 411 14.88 -0.70 2.40
C ARG A 411 15.16 -2.01 3.14
N PHE A 412 14.71 -3.17 2.66
CA PHE A 412 14.85 -4.41 3.42
C PHE A 412 16.32 -4.86 3.48
N ARG A 413 16.84 -4.89 4.70
CA ARG A 413 18.22 -5.32 5.00
C ARG A 413 18.27 -6.83 5.25
N GLY A 414 19.47 -7.38 5.30
CA GLY A 414 19.69 -8.81 5.55
C GLY A 414 20.00 -9.63 4.30
N HIS A 415 19.96 -9.02 3.11
CA HIS A 415 20.37 -9.66 1.86
C HIS A 415 21.88 -9.94 1.79
N LYS A 416 22.70 -9.27 2.61
CA LYS A 416 24.15 -9.53 2.75
C LYS A 416 24.50 -10.18 4.10
N LEU A 417 25.58 -10.95 4.09
CA LEU A 417 26.34 -11.41 5.25
C LEU A 417 27.26 -10.27 5.76
N THR A 418 27.85 -10.44 6.94
CA THR A 418 28.81 -9.47 7.52
C THR A 418 30.06 -9.28 6.67
N ASN A 419 30.48 -10.29 5.92
CA ASN A 419 31.60 -10.23 4.97
C ASN A 419 31.26 -9.56 3.63
N GLY A 420 30.08 -8.93 3.51
CA GLY A 420 29.64 -8.23 2.30
C GLY A 420 29.06 -9.12 1.19
N GLN A 421 29.20 -10.44 1.26
CA GLN A 421 28.64 -11.38 0.28
C GLN A 421 27.12 -11.46 0.39
N ASN A 422 26.46 -11.78 -0.74
CA ASN A 422 25.02 -11.99 -0.73
C ASN A 422 24.68 -13.29 0.02
N ARG A 423 23.73 -13.17 0.95
CA ARG A 423 23.14 -14.29 1.67
C ARG A 423 22.44 -15.20 0.67
N ARG A 424 22.54 -16.52 0.83
CA ARG A 424 21.89 -17.50 -0.06
C ARG A 424 20.65 -18.12 0.58
N PHE A 425 19.70 -18.49 -0.29
CA PHE A 425 18.52 -19.27 0.04
C PHE A 425 18.62 -20.63 -0.67
N TYR A 426 18.57 -21.70 0.13
CA TYR A 426 18.70 -23.08 -0.32
C TYR A 426 17.35 -23.78 -0.25
N VAL A 427 16.98 -24.47 -1.32
CA VAL A 427 15.77 -25.32 -1.40
C VAL A 427 16.15 -26.66 -1.98
N ASN A 428 15.90 -27.73 -1.22
CA ASN A 428 16.13 -29.11 -1.65
C ASN A 428 14.82 -29.89 -1.53
N LEU A 429 14.50 -30.69 -2.54
CA LEU A 429 13.37 -31.62 -2.52
C LEU A 429 13.86 -32.99 -2.04
N ILE A 430 13.18 -33.53 -1.03
CA ILE A 430 13.43 -34.87 -0.49
C ILE A 430 12.45 -35.85 -1.14
N LEU A 431 12.97 -36.95 -1.66
CA LEU A 431 12.18 -38.04 -2.23
C LEU A 431 12.42 -39.34 -1.46
N ASP A 432 11.45 -40.24 -1.47
CA ASP A 432 11.62 -41.59 -0.95
C ASP A 432 12.40 -42.50 -1.93
N ARG A 433 12.44 -43.80 -1.63
CA ARG A 433 13.14 -44.80 -2.47
C ARG A 433 12.49 -44.99 -3.83
N GLU A 434 11.18 -44.80 -3.90
CA GLU A 434 10.33 -44.99 -5.08
C GLU A 434 10.22 -43.71 -5.92
N ASP A 435 11.04 -42.69 -5.63
CA ASP A 435 11.01 -41.38 -6.27
C ASP A 435 9.73 -40.57 -6.02
N ASN A 436 8.98 -40.90 -4.96
CA ASN A 436 7.86 -40.08 -4.53
C ASN A 436 8.37 -38.81 -3.86
N GLU A 437 7.88 -37.66 -4.30
CA GLU A 437 8.23 -36.35 -3.79
C GLU A 437 7.58 -36.13 -2.41
N LEU A 438 8.40 -35.99 -1.36
CA LEU A 438 7.90 -35.91 0.02
C LEU A 438 7.73 -34.46 0.48
N PHE A 439 8.83 -33.71 0.54
CA PHE A 439 8.83 -32.33 1.03
C PHE A 439 10.03 -31.51 0.55
N TYR A 440 9.83 -30.21 0.48
CA TYR A 440 10.89 -29.22 0.32
C TYR A 440 11.52 -28.89 1.68
N LEU A 441 12.84 -28.96 1.75
CA LEU A 441 13.68 -28.50 2.85
C LEU A 441 14.32 -27.17 2.47
N CYS A 442 13.99 -26.14 3.23
CA CYS A 442 14.41 -24.76 3.00
C CYS A 442 15.34 -24.27 4.11
N GLU A 443 16.45 -23.64 3.70
CA GLU A 443 17.47 -23.12 4.60
C GLU A 443 17.93 -21.73 4.14
N ILE A 444 18.15 -20.81 5.07
CA ILE A 444 18.71 -19.49 4.80
C ILE A 444 20.14 -19.48 5.32
N ASP A 445 21.08 -18.97 4.53
CA ASP A 445 22.44 -18.82 4.99
C ASP A 445 22.52 -17.84 6.17
N THR A 446 22.83 -18.33 7.37
CA THR A 446 23.04 -17.49 8.57
C THR A 446 24.41 -17.71 9.18
N SER A 447 25.40 -18.00 8.33
CA SER A 447 26.80 -18.26 8.72
C SER A 447 27.46 -17.09 9.47
N ASP A 448 26.96 -15.87 9.27
CA ASP A 448 27.37 -14.67 9.99
C ASP A 448 26.78 -14.55 11.41
N GLY A 449 26.00 -15.54 11.86
CA GLY A 449 25.39 -15.57 13.19
C GLY A 449 24.32 -14.50 13.41
N LYS A 450 23.91 -13.78 12.36
CA LYS A 450 22.97 -12.64 12.47
C LYS A 450 21.64 -13.01 13.11
N LYS A 451 21.18 -14.23 12.87
CA LYS A 451 19.92 -14.74 13.39
C LYS A 451 19.92 -16.26 13.38
N ASN A 452 19.38 -16.87 14.43
CA ASN A 452 19.07 -18.29 14.42
C ASN A 452 17.67 -18.50 13.81
N ILE A 453 17.61 -19.23 12.71
CA ILE A 453 16.38 -19.50 11.96
C ILE A 453 16.24 -21.01 11.89
N SER A 454 15.05 -21.55 12.18
CA SER A 454 14.77 -22.98 12.05
C SER A 454 14.90 -23.45 10.59
N THR A 455 15.18 -24.72 10.36
CA THR A 455 14.96 -25.33 9.04
C THR A 455 13.46 -25.42 8.75
N LEU A 456 13.04 -25.02 7.57
CA LEU A 456 11.62 -25.05 7.16
C LEU A 456 11.37 -26.25 6.25
N LEU A 457 10.36 -27.05 6.57
CA LEU A 457 9.88 -28.16 5.75
C LEU A 457 8.50 -27.80 5.23
N ILE A 458 8.34 -27.85 3.91
CA ILE A 458 7.06 -27.65 3.22
C ILE A 458 6.70 -28.96 2.52
N PRO A 459 5.58 -29.62 2.87
CA PRO A 459 5.10 -30.80 2.17
C PRO A 459 5.05 -30.59 0.67
N TYR A 460 5.41 -31.62 -0.09
CA TYR A 460 5.28 -31.55 -1.53
C TYR A 460 3.81 -31.62 -1.92
N ASP A 461 3.32 -30.54 -2.53
CA ASP A 461 2.04 -30.50 -3.21
C ASP A 461 2.09 -29.47 -4.36
N VAL A 462 1.00 -29.38 -5.13
CA VAL A 462 0.89 -28.46 -6.26
C VAL A 462 1.09 -26.99 -5.86
N ASN A 463 0.66 -26.59 -4.67
CA ASN A 463 0.78 -25.21 -4.19
C ASN A 463 2.19 -24.90 -3.67
N ALA A 464 2.82 -25.85 -2.98
CA ALA A 464 4.21 -25.77 -2.56
C ALA A 464 5.16 -25.67 -3.76
N ASN A 465 4.93 -26.47 -4.80
CA ASN A 465 5.71 -26.42 -6.02
C ASN A 465 5.68 -25.01 -6.67
N LYS A 466 4.50 -24.37 -6.69
CA LYS A 466 4.33 -23.00 -7.21
C LYS A 466 5.16 -21.94 -6.47
N ILE A 467 5.44 -22.11 -5.18
CA ILE A 467 6.31 -21.18 -4.42
C ILE A 467 7.69 -21.10 -5.06
N PHE A 468 8.18 -22.23 -5.55
CA PHE A 468 9.54 -22.37 -6.06
C PHE A 468 9.62 -22.14 -7.58
N LEU A 469 8.57 -21.61 -8.21
CA LEU A 469 8.67 -21.01 -9.54
C LEU A 469 9.38 -19.66 -9.44
N ASN A 470 10.24 -19.32 -10.42
CA ASN A 470 11.18 -18.19 -10.34
C ASN A 470 10.53 -16.88 -9.86
N LYS A 471 9.36 -16.53 -10.39
CA LYS A 471 8.62 -15.31 -10.02
C LYS A 471 8.13 -15.32 -8.57
N THR A 472 7.48 -16.41 -8.16
CA THR A 472 6.96 -16.59 -6.79
C THR A 472 8.09 -16.72 -5.77
N LEU A 473 9.23 -17.31 -6.18
CA LEU A 473 10.43 -17.45 -5.36
C LEU A 473 11.00 -16.08 -4.98
N GLU A 474 11.05 -15.13 -5.93
CA GLU A 474 11.47 -13.76 -5.62
C GLU A 474 10.49 -13.08 -4.67
N SER A 475 9.17 -13.21 -4.88
CA SER A 475 8.16 -12.73 -3.94
C SER A 475 8.33 -13.33 -2.53
N PHE A 476 8.67 -14.62 -2.43
CA PHE A 476 8.94 -15.31 -1.17
C PHE A 476 10.21 -14.79 -0.50
N LYS A 477 11.30 -14.57 -1.25
CA LYS A 477 12.55 -13.98 -0.76
C LYS A 477 12.35 -12.57 -0.24
N ILE A 478 11.58 -11.74 -0.94
CA ILE A 478 11.23 -10.39 -0.48
C ILE A 478 10.41 -10.46 0.81
N ALA A 479 9.47 -11.42 0.91
CA ALA A 479 8.69 -11.63 2.13
C ALA A 479 9.59 -12.01 3.33
N ILE A 480 10.59 -12.87 3.13
CA ILE A 480 11.61 -13.20 4.15
C ILE A 480 12.37 -11.94 4.60
N LEU A 481 12.87 -11.14 3.65
CA LEU A 481 13.63 -9.92 3.94
C LEU A 481 12.78 -8.88 4.69
N SER A 482 11.51 -8.72 4.31
CA SER A 482 10.57 -7.80 4.96
C SER A 482 10.29 -8.13 6.43
N GLN A 483 10.56 -9.37 6.84
CA GLN A 483 10.39 -9.88 8.19
C GLN A 483 11.74 -10.11 8.90
N SER A 484 12.78 -9.39 8.46
CA SER A 484 14.12 -9.43 9.04
C SER A 484 14.67 -10.86 9.11
N LEU A 485 14.65 -11.56 7.97
CA LEU A 485 15.06 -12.96 7.84
C LEU A 485 14.22 -13.89 8.74
N SER A 486 12.90 -13.87 8.61
CA SER A 486 12.00 -14.83 9.27
C SER A 486 11.21 -15.59 8.21
N TRP A 487 10.81 -16.83 8.51
CA TRP A 487 9.88 -17.55 7.64
C TRP A 487 8.55 -16.82 7.53
N PRO A 488 8.10 -16.46 6.30
CA PRO A 488 6.94 -15.60 6.12
C PRO A 488 5.64 -16.42 6.25
N LYS A 489 5.26 -16.77 7.47
CA LYS A 489 4.10 -17.64 7.79
C LYS A 489 2.80 -17.17 7.13
N ASP A 490 2.55 -15.86 7.13
CA ASP A 490 1.36 -15.29 6.47
C ASP A 490 1.38 -15.49 4.95
N PHE A 491 2.55 -15.46 4.32
CA PHE A 491 2.70 -15.72 2.88
C PHE A 491 2.38 -17.19 2.60
N ILE A 492 3.02 -18.10 3.34
CA ILE A 492 2.83 -19.56 3.20
C ILE A 492 1.35 -19.94 3.38
N ASN A 493 0.74 -19.55 4.52
CA ASN A 493 -0.62 -19.97 4.86
C ASN A 493 -1.71 -19.33 3.99
N LYS A 494 -1.58 -18.04 3.72
CA LYS A 494 -2.69 -17.25 3.18
C LYS A 494 -2.50 -16.83 1.73
N VAL A 495 -1.26 -16.63 1.28
CA VAL A 495 -0.97 -16.32 -0.14
C VAL A 495 -0.84 -17.62 -0.93
N CYS A 496 -0.08 -18.59 -0.42
CA CYS A 496 0.19 -19.86 -1.11
C CYS A 496 -0.73 -21.02 -0.68
N ASN A 497 -1.63 -20.80 0.28
CA ASN A 497 -2.57 -21.82 0.76
C ASN A 497 -1.94 -23.11 1.29
N ILE A 498 -0.76 -23.03 1.88
CA ILE A 498 -0.11 -24.19 2.50
C ILE A 498 -0.47 -24.20 3.98
N GLN A 499 -1.34 -25.14 4.36
CA GLN A 499 -1.88 -25.24 5.72
C GLN A 499 -0.93 -25.93 6.70
N SER A 500 -0.04 -26.77 6.18
CA SER A 500 0.91 -27.56 6.97
C SER A 500 2.33 -27.25 6.52
N TYR A 501 3.17 -26.80 7.46
CA TYR A 501 4.62 -26.73 7.30
C TYR A 501 5.27 -26.91 8.67
N ILE A 502 6.49 -27.40 8.68
CA ILE A 502 7.21 -27.75 9.92
C ILE A 502 8.41 -26.83 10.03
N MET A 503 8.64 -26.30 11.22
CA MET A 503 9.84 -25.52 11.53
C MET A 503 10.63 -26.31 12.57
N ILE A 504 11.85 -26.74 12.20
CA ILE A 504 12.71 -27.55 13.06
C ILE A 504 13.88 -26.68 13.52
N ASN A 505 13.94 -26.40 14.81
CA ASN A 505 15.04 -25.65 15.39
C ASN A 505 16.35 -26.42 15.25
N HIS A 506 17.44 -25.72 14.94
CA HIS A 506 18.77 -26.32 14.97
C HIS A 506 19.11 -26.78 16.39
N ILE A 507 19.87 -27.87 16.46
CA ILE A 507 20.44 -28.35 17.71
C ILE A 507 21.57 -27.39 18.12
N SER A 508 21.75 -27.17 19.42
CA SER A 508 22.90 -26.39 19.90
C SER A 508 24.20 -27.08 19.47
N LYS A 509 25.04 -26.37 18.72
CA LYS A 509 26.36 -26.90 18.34
C LYS A 509 27.25 -27.15 19.56
N LYS A 510 27.10 -26.35 20.63
CA LYS A 510 27.89 -26.49 21.87
C LYS A 510 27.68 -27.85 22.54
N ASP A 511 26.47 -28.40 22.42
CA ASP A 511 26.09 -29.65 23.08
C ASP A 511 26.64 -30.89 22.32
N HIS A 512 27.06 -30.72 21.06
CA HIS A 512 27.49 -31.81 20.17
C HIS A 512 28.95 -31.75 19.69
N VAL A 513 29.73 -30.72 20.05
CA VAL A 513 31.20 -30.72 19.83
C VAL A 513 31.85 -31.95 20.47
N VAL A 514 31.20 -32.56 21.46
CA VAL A 514 31.68 -33.72 22.21
C VAL A 514 31.34 -35.07 21.53
N SER A 515 30.32 -35.15 20.65
CA SER A 515 29.77 -36.45 20.19
C SER A 515 29.86 -36.73 18.68
N ASN A 516 30.22 -35.76 17.83
CA ASN A 516 30.31 -35.93 16.36
C ASN A 516 29.00 -36.42 15.67
N THR A 517 27.86 -36.45 16.39
CA THR A 517 26.55 -36.91 15.89
C THR A 517 25.66 -35.80 15.34
N TYR A 518 26.06 -34.52 15.47
CA TYR A 518 25.23 -33.35 15.15
C TYR A 518 24.42 -33.47 13.84
N HIS A 519 25.07 -33.80 12.73
CA HIS A 519 24.40 -33.90 11.42
C HIS A 519 23.45 -35.10 11.33
N ALA A 520 23.79 -36.21 11.99
CA ALA A 520 22.96 -37.41 12.02
C ALA A 520 21.70 -37.20 12.87
N ASP A 521 21.84 -36.51 14.01
CA ASP A 521 20.74 -36.17 14.90
C ASP A 521 19.81 -35.14 14.25
N TRP A 522 20.37 -34.15 13.55
CA TRP A 522 19.56 -33.19 12.79
C TRP A 522 18.77 -33.88 11.67
N ALA A 523 19.42 -34.75 10.89
CA ALA A 523 18.74 -35.55 9.86
C ALA A 523 17.67 -36.47 10.47
N GLN A 524 17.94 -37.10 11.62
CA GLN A 524 16.96 -37.93 12.32
C GLN A 524 15.73 -37.12 12.75
N ARG A 525 15.92 -35.95 13.38
CA ARG A 525 14.82 -35.07 13.79
C ARG A 525 13.96 -34.62 12.62
N ILE A 526 14.56 -34.33 11.46
CA ILE A 526 13.83 -33.99 10.23
C ILE A 526 12.90 -35.13 9.82
N LEU A 527 13.44 -36.34 9.70
CA LEU A 527 12.69 -37.50 9.23
C LEU A 527 11.63 -37.98 10.23
N GLU A 528 11.93 -37.97 11.53
CA GLU A 528 10.96 -38.31 12.59
C GLU A 528 9.80 -37.32 12.62
N LYS A 529 10.08 -36.02 12.51
CA LYS A 529 9.02 -35.00 12.47
C LYS A 529 8.15 -35.13 11.24
N TRP A 530 8.74 -35.42 10.08
CA TRP A 530 7.99 -35.72 8.87
C TRP A 530 7.05 -36.91 9.06
N LYS A 531 7.58 -38.06 9.51
CA LYS A 531 6.79 -39.28 9.76
C LYS A 531 5.67 -39.05 10.78
N SER A 532 5.94 -38.36 11.89
CA SER A 532 4.92 -38.13 12.93
C SER A 532 3.66 -37.41 12.46
N ILE A 533 3.76 -36.62 11.38
CA ILE A 533 2.64 -35.82 10.86
C ILE A 533 1.85 -36.59 9.80
N TYR A 534 2.49 -37.52 9.09
CA TYR A 534 1.89 -38.23 7.95
C TYR A 534 1.62 -39.73 8.22
N ASP A 535 2.19 -40.31 9.27
CA ASP A 535 1.92 -41.67 9.76
C ASP A 535 1.00 -41.67 11.02
N SER A 536 0.46 -40.50 11.43
CA SER A 536 -0.58 -40.45 12.47
C SER A 536 -1.95 -40.79 11.85
N PRO A 537 -2.71 -41.74 12.43
CA PRO A 537 -3.92 -42.30 11.83
C PRO A 537 -5.07 -41.30 11.61
#